data_AF-A0A0V0QTH6-F1
#
_entry.id   AF-A0A0V0QTH6-F1
#
_cell.length_a   1.000
_cell.length_b   1.000
_cell.length_c   1.000
_cell.angle_alpha   90.00
_cell.angle_beta   90.00
_cell.angle_gamma   90.00
#
_symmetry.space_group_name_H-M   'P 1'
#
loop_
_entity.id
_entity.type
_entity.pdbx_description
1 polymer ?
#
loop_
_entity_poly.entity_id
_entity_poly.type
_entity_poly.pdbx_seq_one_letter_code
_entity_poly.pdbx_strand_id
1 'polypeptide(L)'
;MKNFKVERIAQLEAENIDNECRNVLLQKLTDCFEFFNAQKLSKFEPELNFIVNFLFFRFTIAQNKNVPGNKLQNLRFQDIIFKGQGISQRKIVMFFLVQVLGKYLAQKFRQQMLYQNNEDIEGDSEGQISLKQRIKQNLLQILNIGEKVK
;
A
#
# COMPACT_ATOMS: atom_id res chain seq x y z
N MET A 1 -6.15 25.50 28.32
CA MET A 1 -6.75 24.73 27.20
C MET A 1 -5.69 23.86 26.60
N LYS A 2 -5.94 22.55 26.43
CA LYS A 2 -4.91 21.58 26.02
C LYS A 2 -4.60 21.75 24.51
N ASN A 3 -3.33 21.99 24.18
CA ASN A 3 -2.81 22.24 22.82
C ASN A 3 -2.85 21.01 21.87
N PHE A 4 -3.59 19.95 22.21
CA PHE A 4 -3.61 18.68 21.48
C PHE A 4 -4.04 18.76 20.02
N LYS A 5 -4.76 19.82 19.61
CA LYS A 5 -5.19 19.98 18.23
C LYS A 5 -4.01 20.37 17.33
N VAL A 6 -3.10 21.23 17.80
CA VAL A 6 -1.97 21.72 17.03
C VAL A 6 -0.91 20.63 16.86
N GLU A 7 -0.64 19.86 17.91
CA GLU A 7 0.35 18.77 17.87
C GLU A 7 -0.06 17.64 16.92
N ARG A 8 -1.36 17.31 16.82
CA ARG A 8 -1.85 16.30 15.87
C ARG A 8 -1.74 16.75 14.42
N ILE A 9 -1.98 18.02 14.14
CA ILE A 9 -1.86 18.58 12.79
C ILE A 9 -0.38 18.56 12.37
N ALA A 10 0.52 18.96 13.27
CA ALA A 10 1.96 18.84 13.03
C ALA A 10 2.33 17.38 12.72
N GLN A 11 2.01 16.43 13.61
CA GLN A 11 2.31 15.00 13.37
C GLN A 11 1.82 14.49 12.01
N LEU A 12 0.64 14.91 11.56
CA LEU A 12 0.09 14.56 10.25
C LEU A 12 0.91 15.17 9.10
N GLU A 13 1.28 16.44 9.20
CA GLU A 13 2.14 17.10 8.22
C GLU A 13 3.54 16.44 8.16
N ALA A 14 4.09 16.03 9.31
CA ALA A 14 5.37 15.33 9.36
C ALA A 14 5.30 13.99 8.62
N GLU A 15 4.21 13.25 8.82
CA GLU A 15 3.95 12.00 8.10
C GLU A 15 3.84 12.23 6.58
N ASN A 16 3.19 13.32 6.15
CA ASN A 16 3.09 13.65 4.74
C ASN A 16 4.45 13.96 4.10
N ILE A 17 5.29 14.76 4.78
CA ILE A 17 6.66 15.04 4.33
C ILE A 17 7.47 13.74 4.23
N ASP A 18 7.32 12.84 5.20
CA ASP A 18 8.01 11.56 5.18
C ASP A 18 7.53 10.67 4.03
N ASN A 19 6.26 10.73 3.64
CA ASN A 19 5.72 10.06 2.45
C ASN A 19 6.32 10.64 1.16
N GLU A 20 6.40 11.96 1.05
CA GLU A 20 7.00 12.63 -0.10
C GLU A 20 8.48 12.27 -0.26
N CYS A 21 9.25 12.27 0.82
CA CYS A 21 10.65 11.82 0.79
C CYS A 21 10.79 10.37 0.32
N ARG A 22 9.92 9.46 0.78
CA ARG A 22 9.90 8.06 0.31
C ARG A 22 9.58 7.98 -1.18
N ASN A 23 8.61 8.75 -1.65
CA ASN A 23 8.21 8.77 -3.06
C ASN A 23 9.32 9.30 -3.96
N VAL A 24 10.02 10.36 -3.55
CA VAL A 24 11.18 10.89 -4.30
C VAL A 24 12.30 9.85 -4.36
N LEU A 25 12.58 9.15 -3.26
CA LEU A 25 13.60 8.10 -3.24
C LEU A 25 13.21 6.93 -4.16
N LEU A 26 11.94 6.54 -4.13
CA LEU A 26 11.40 5.50 -4.99
C LEU A 26 11.49 5.89 -6.46
N GLN A 27 11.09 7.11 -6.82
CA GLN A 27 11.20 7.62 -8.18
C GLN A 27 12.64 7.58 -8.68
N LYS A 28 13.60 8.09 -7.90
CA LYS A 28 15.02 8.07 -8.30
C LYS A 28 15.58 6.66 -8.43
N LEU A 29 15.09 5.74 -7.59
CA LEU A 29 15.44 4.34 -7.69
C LEU A 29 14.86 3.73 -8.98
N THR A 30 13.58 3.98 -9.27
CA THR A 30 12.91 3.53 -10.50
C THR A 30 13.59 4.10 -11.74
N ASP A 31 13.90 5.41 -11.78
CA ASP A 31 14.64 6.07 -12.86
C ASP A 31 15.96 5.33 -13.18
N CYS A 32 16.68 4.88 -12.15
CA CYS A 32 17.91 4.09 -12.33
C CYS A 32 17.66 2.70 -12.94
N PHE A 33 16.49 2.12 -12.68
CA PHE A 33 16.08 0.81 -13.19
C PHE A 33 15.28 0.86 -14.49
N GLU A 34 14.87 2.03 -14.98
CA GLU A 34 14.20 2.20 -16.29
C GLU A 34 15.08 1.77 -17.46
N PHE A 35 16.41 1.82 -17.30
CA PHE A 35 17.36 1.29 -18.29
C PHE A 35 17.33 -0.26 -18.37
N PHE A 36 16.70 -0.94 -17.42
CA PHE A 36 16.46 -2.38 -17.47
C PHE A 36 15.04 -2.66 -17.98
N ASN A 37 14.88 -3.71 -18.80
CA ASN A 37 13.63 -4.13 -19.43
C ASN A 37 12.36 -3.81 -18.59
N ALA A 38 11.52 -2.89 -19.09
CA ALA A 38 10.31 -2.40 -18.42
C ALA A 38 9.33 -3.49 -17.96
N GLN A 39 9.29 -4.63 -18.65
CA GLN A 39 8.46 -5.79 -18.26
C GLN A 39 8.92 -6.47 -16.96
N LYS A 40 10.21 -6.38 -16.60
CA LYS A 40 10.70 -6.87 -15.31
C LYS A 40 10.46 -5.85 -14.20
N LEU A 41 10.49 -4.55 -14.53
CA LEU A 41 10.32 -3.47 -13.57
C LEU A 41 8.96 -3.50 -12.86
N SER A 42 7.87 -3.83 -13.55
CA SER A 42 6.55 -3.96 -12.93
C SER A 42 6.45 -5.10 -11.92
N LYS A 43 7.26 -6.16 -12.10
CA LYS A 43 7.35 -7.26 -11.12
C LYS A 43 8.16 -6.89 -9.90
N PHE A 44 9.10 -5.96 -10.03
CA PHE A 44 10.01 -5.53 -8.95
C PHE A 44 9.51 -4.32 -8.17
N GLU A 45 8.44 -3.65 -8.60
CA GLU A 45 7.86 -2.51 -7.90
C GLU A 45 7.64 -2.75 -6.38
N PRO A 46 7.06 -3.88 -5.92
CA PRO A 46 6.90 -4.11 -4.49
C PRO A 46 8.23 -4.33 -3.74
N GLU A 47 9.23 -4.92 -4.38
CA GLU A 47 10.58 -5.09 -3.84
C GLU A 47 11.30 -3.74 -3.73
N LEU A 48 11.21 -2.89 -4.74
CA LEU A 48 11.79 -1.54 -4.74
C LEU A 48 11.17 -0.69 -3.61
N ASN A 49 9.85 -0.76 -3.44
CA ASN A 49 9.15 -0.08 -2.37
C ASN A 49 9.57 -0.63 -0.99
N PHE A 50 9.74 -1.95 -0.85
CA PHE A 50 10.27 -2.56 0.36
C PHE A 50 11.69 -2.07 0.68
N ILE A 51 12.57 -2.04 -0.32
CA ILE A 51 13.97 -1.57 -0.17
C ILE A 51 13.97 -0.11 0.30
N VAL A 52 13.18 0.77 -0.31
CA VAL A 52 13.05 2.18 0.10
C VAL A 52 12.57 2.29 1.54
N ASN A 53 11.52 1.58 1.92
CA ASN A 53 10.99 1.58 3.29
C ASN A 53 12.00 1.01 4.30
N PHE A 54 12.75 -0.02 3.90
CA PHE A 54 13.82 -0.60 4.70
C PHE A 54 14.97 0.37 4.92
N LEU A 55 15.48 1.02 3.86
CA LEU A 55 16.52 2.04 3.96
C LEU A 55 16.06 3.19 4.85
N PHE A 56 14.83 3.68 4.61
CA PHE A 56 14.25 4.75 5.39
C PHE A 56 14.21 4.39 6.89
N PHE A 57 13.73 3.19 7.23
CA PHE A 57 13.73 2.69 8.60
C PHE A 57 15.15 2.54 9.18
N ARG A 58 16.10 2.00 8.40
CA ARG A 58 17.48 1.75 8.81
C ARG A 58 18.25 3.03 9.14
N PHE A 59 17.99 4.11 8.41
CA PHE A 59 18.67 5.40 8.60
C PHE A 59 17.98 6.32 9.62
N THR A 60 16.69 6.11 9.90
CA THR A 60 15.93 6.93 10.86
C THR A 60 15.78 6.21 12.20
N ILE A 61 14.80 5.33 12.31
CA ILE A 61 14.35 4.70 13.55
C ILE A 61 15.42 3.77 14.12
N ALA A 62 16.12 3.00 13.28
CA ALA A 62 17.15 2.07 13.75
C ALA A 62 18.39 2.79 14.35
N GLN A 63 18.61 4.07 14.01
CA GLN A 63 19.66 4.89 14.62
C GLN A 63 19.15 5.75 15.79
N ASN A 64 17.91 5.52 16.26
CA ASN A 64 17.24 6.38 17.24
C ASN A 64 17.20 7.87 16.81
N LYS A 65 17.26 8.14 15.50
CA LYS A 65 17.14 9.48 14.94
C LYS A 65 15.68 9.75 14.62
N ASN A 66 15.26 10.99 14.80
CA ASN A 66 13.95 11.42 14.34
C ASN A 66 13.88 11.33 12.82
N VAL A 67 12.72 10.87 12.35
CA VAL A 67 12.34 10.90 10.94
C VAL A 67 12.39 12.36 10.45
N PRO A 68 12.83 12.63 9.21
CA PRO A 68 12.98 14.00 8.69
C PRO A 68 11.77 14.91 8.94
N GLY A 69 10.54 14.46 8.68
CA GLY A 69 9.32 15.22 8.97
C GLY A 69 9.20 15.59 10.45
N ASN A 70 9.39 14.60 11.34
CA ASN A 70 9.38 14.84 12.79
C ASN A 70 10.51 15.79 13.23
N LYS A 71 11.69 15.72 12.61
CA LYS A 71 12.81 16.62 12.91
C LYS A 71 12.49 18.06 12.49
N LEU A 72 11.88 18.28 11.33
CA LEU A 72 11.49 19.59 10.83
C LEU A 72 10.46 20.27 11.73
N GLN A 73 9.62 19.49 12.38
CA GLN A 73 8.58 19.99 13.29
C GLN A 73 8.97 19.93 14.77
N ASN A 74 10.23 19.60 15.08
CA ASN A 74 10.73 19.42 16.43
C ASN A 74 9.94 18.40 17.27
N LEU A 75 9.32 17.41 16.61
CA LEU A 75 8.68 16.26 17.23
C LEU A 75 9.75 15.22 17.58
N ARG A 76 9.67 14.66 18.79
CA ARG A 76 10.56 13.60 19.26
C ARG A 76 9.73 12.41 19.71
N PHE A 77 10.19 11.21 19.41
CA PHE A 77 9.62 10.03 20.03
C PHE A 77 9.99 10.03 21.51
N GLN A 78 8.96 10.06 22.36
CA GLN A 78 9.12 9.94 23.80
C GLN A 78 8.48 8.64 24.25
N ASP A 79 9.26 7.79 24.91
CA ASP A 79 8.70 6.59 25.52
C ASP A 79 7.84 6.99 26.72
N ILE A 80 6.58 6.55 26.72
CA ILE A 80 5.59 6.88 27.77
C ILE A 80 5.99 6.19 29.08
N ILE A 81 6.67 5.04 28.97
CA ILE A 81 7.08 4.19 30.09
C ILE A 81 8.43 4.64 30.66
N PHE A 82 9.37 5.04 29.79
CA PHE A 82 10.71 5.49 30.19
C PHE A 82 10.93 6.92 29.73
N LYS A 83 10.44 7.88 30.52
CA LYS A 83 10.64 9.32 30.24
C LYS A 83 12.13 9.62 30.07
N GLY A 84 12.51 10.05 28.87
CA GLY A 84 13.86 10.55 28.58
C GLY A 84 14.87 9.52 28.06
N GLN A 85 14.51 8.23 28.00
CA GLN A 85 15.32 7.23 27.31
C GLN A 85 14.73 7.00 25.90
N GLY A 86 15.60 6.89 24.89
CA GLY A 86 15.19 6.61 23.52
C GLY A 86 14.39 5.31 23.40
N ILE A 87 13.85 5.04 22.21
CA ILE A 87 12.98 3.87 22.00
C ILE A 87 13.76 2.57 22.28
N SER A 88 13.19 1.68 23.08
CA SER A 88 13.75 0.34 23.35
C SER A 88 13.94 -0.46 22.05
N GLN A 89 15.06 -1.20 21.94
CA GLN A 89 15.38 -2.00 20.74
C GLN A 89 14.27 -3.00 20.37
N ARG A 90 13.57 -3.57 21.37
CA ARG A 90 12.44 -4.50 21.12
C ARG A 90 11.27 -3.79 20.42
N LYS A 91 10.98 -2.55 20.80
CA LYS A 91 9.94 -1.73 20.18
C LYS A 91 10.32 -1.31 18.76
N ILE A 92 11.59 -0.99 18.53
CA ILE A 92 12.13 -0.71 17.20
C ILE A 92 11.97 -1.92 16.27
N VAL A 93 12.33 -3.12 16.73
CA VAL A 93 12.18 -4.36 15.96
C VAL A 93 10.70 -4.70 15.73
N MET A 94 9.85 -4.55 16.73
CA MET A 94 8.41 -4.76 16.56
C MET A 94 7.82 -3.77 15.54
N PHE A 95 8.20 -2.50 15.62
CA PHE A 95 7.76 -1.47 14.68
C PHE A 95 8.21 -1.81 13.26
N PHE A 96 9.46 -2.26 13.09
CA PHE A 96 9.97 -2.73 11.81
C PHE A 96 9.13 -3.88 11.23
N LEU A 97 8.89 -4.90 12.05
CA LEU A 97 8.15 -6.10 11.64
C LEU A 97 6.72 -5.75 11.21
N VAL A 98 6.06 -4.84 11.92
CA VAL A 98 4.67 -4.47 11.58
C VAL A 98 4.62 -3.51 10.41
N GLN A 99 5.41 -2.43 10.43
CA GLN A 99 5.26 -1.33 9.48
C GLN A 99 5.96 -1.57 8.15
N VAL A 100 7.12 -2.22 8.15
CA VAL A 100 7.89 -2.45 6.91
C VAL A 100 7.59 -3.84 6.39
N LEU A 101 7.83 -4.87 7.22
CA LEU A 101 7.65 -6.26 6.80
C LEU A 101 6.16 -6.61 6.63
N GLY A 102 5.29 -6.15 7.54
CA GLY A 102 3.85 -6.40 7.47
C GLY A 102 3.19 -5.80 6.23
N LYS A 103 3.54 -4.56 5.85
CA LYS A 103 3.02 -3.93 4.63
C LYS A 103 3.45 -4.68 3.37
N TYR A 104 4.72 -5.09 3.30
CA TYR A 104 5.24 -5.87 2.18
C TYR A 104 4.60 -7.26 2.09
N LEU A 105 4.49 -7.99 3.20
CA LEU A 105 3.82 -9.28 3.23
C LEU A 105 2.35 -9.14 2.80
N ALA A 106 1.62 -8.14 3.31
CA ALA A 106 0.25 -7.89 2.91
C ALA A 106 0.13 -7.53 1.41
N GLN A 107 1.08 -6.78 0.85
CA GLN A 107 1.13 -6.52 -0.59
C GLN A 107 1.40 -7.80 -1.38
N LYS A 108 2.35 -8.62 -0.96
CA LYS A 108 2.69 -9.89 -1.60
C LYS A 108 1.54 -10.91 -1.54
N PHE A 109 0.89 -11.03 -0.39
CA PHE A 109 -0.32 -11.85 -0.22
C PHE A 109 -1.46 -11.34 -1.11
N ARG A 110 -1.69 -10.03 -1.17
CA ARG A 110 -2.70 -9.46 -2.08
C ARG A 110 -2.38 -9.75 -3.54
N GLN A 111 -1.12 -9.60 -3.95
CA GLN A 111 -0.69 -9.90 -5.30
C GLN A 111 -0.91 -11.37 -5.64
N GLN A 112 -0.54 -12.29 -4.73
CA GLN A 112 -0.74 -13.72 -4.91
C GLN A 112 -2.23 -14.10 -4.96
N MET A 113 -3.07 -13.50 -4.12
CA MET A 113 -4.52 -13.68 -4.15
C MET A 113 -5.14 -13.13 -5.43
N LEU A 114 -4.67 -12.00 -5.96
CA LEU A 114 -5.18 -11.42 -7.20
C LEU A 114 -4.77 -12.22 -8.44
N TYR A 115 -3.58 -12.84 -8.44
CA TYR A 115 -3.20 -13.77 -9.51
C TYR A 115 -4.09 -15.02 -9.53
N GLN A 116 -4.43 -15.56 -8.36
CA GLN A 116 -5.32 -16.73 -8.25
C GLN A 116 -6.77 -16.38 -8.60
N ASN A 117 -7.27 -15.22 -8.14
CA ASN A 117 -8.61 -14.76 -8.50
C ASN A 117 -8.71 -14.37 -9.99
N ASN A 118 -7.67 -13.86 -10.63
CA ASN A 118 -7.73 -13.52 -12.07
C ASN A 118 -7.83 -14.78 -12.96
N GLU A 119 -7.23 -15.91 -12.59
CA GLU A 119 -7.47 -17.20 -13.27
C GLU A 119 -8.91 -17.69 -13.07
N ASP A 120 -9.48 -17.50 -11.87
CA ASP A 120 -10.88 -17.84 -11.58
C ASP A 120 -11.88 -16.87 -12.26
N ILE A 121 -11.51 -15.61 -12.46
CA ILE A 121 -12.36 -14.56 -13.07
C ILE A 121 -12.35 -14.65 -14.60
N GLU A 122 -11.26 -15.02 -15.27
CA GLU A 122 -11.27 -15.24 -16.74
C GLU A 122 -12.09 -16.49 -17.11
N GLY A 123 -12.10 -17.53 -16.27
CA GLY A 123 -12.95 -18.71 -16.45
C GLY A 123 -14.45 -18.47 -16.22
N ASP A 124 -14.81 -17.62 -15.26
CA ASP A 124 -16.22 -17.35 -14.91
C ASP A 124 -16.84 -16.16 -15.69
N SER A 125 -16.02 -15.23 -16.19
CA SER A 125 -16.51 -14.07 -16.96
C SER A 125 -17.00 -14.46 -18.36
N GLU A 126 -16.34 -15.38 -19.07
CA GLU A 126 -16.85 -15.90 -20.36
C GLU A 126 -18.17 -16.67 -20.19
N GLY A 127 -18.28 -17.45 -19.11
CA GLY A 127 -19.51 -18.16 -18.73
C GLY A 127 -20.66 -17.20 -18.38
N GLN A 128 -20.41 -16.15 -17.60
CA GLN A 128 -21.44 -15.20 -17.21
C GLN A 128 -21.89 -14.28 -18.36
N ILE A 129 -20.99 -13.87 -19.26
CA ILE A 129 -21.33 -13.05 -20.44
C ILE A 129 -22.24 -13.83 -21.40
N SER A 130 -21.95 -15.11 -21.66
CA SER A 130 -22.78 -15.96 -22.52
C SER A 130 -24.13 -16.31 -21.87
N LEU A 131 -24.19 -16.53 -20.55
CA LEU A 131 -25.44 -16.76 -19.82
C LEU A 131 -26.34 -15.52 -19.84
N LYS A 132 -25.80 -14.33 -19.60
CA LYS A 132 -26.56 -13.07 -19.71
C LYS A 132 -27.10 -12.86 -21.12
N GLN A 133 -26.34 -13.21 -22.15
CA GLN A 133 -26.80 -13.17 -23.54
C GLN A 133 -27.94 -14.17 -23.81
N ARG A 134 -27.83 -15.41 -23.32
CA ARG A 134 -28.90 -16.42 -23.45
C ARG A 134 -30.18 -16.03 -22.70
N ILE A 135 -30.05 -15.48 -21.50
CA ILE A 135 -31.21 -14.98 -20.72
C ILE A 135 -31.89 -13.82 -21.45
N LYS A 136 -31.11 -12.88 -22.00
CA LYS A 136 -31.65 -11.77 -22.79
C LYS A 136 -32.39 -12.26 -24.04
N GLN A 137 -31.86 -13.26 -24.74
CA GLN A 137 -32.52 -13.88 -25.90
C GLN A 137 -33.83 -14.57 -25.52
N ASN A 138 -33.85 -15.35 -24.43
CA ASN A 138 -35.06 -16.02 -23.96
C ASN A 138 -36.14 -15.02 -23.52
N LEU A 139 -35.76 -13.93 -22.83
CA LEU A 139 -36.70 -12.88 -22.44
C LEU A 139 -37.30 -12.15 -23.64
N LEU A 140 -36.50 -11.88 -24.67
CA LEU A 140 -37.00 -11.28 -25.92
C LEU A 140 -37.96 -12.22 -26.65
N GLN A 141 -37.69 -13.53 -26.67
CA GLN A 141 -38.63 -14.50 -27.25
C GLN A 141 -39.95 -14.54 -26.48
N ILE A 142 -39.92 -14.53 -25.15
CA ILE A 142 -41.13 -14.52 -24.32
C ILE A 142 -41.94 -13.23 -24.51
N LEU A 143 -41.29 -12.08 -24.58
CA LEU A 143 -41.95 -10.79 -24.84
C LEU A 143 -42.59 -10.74 -26.24
N ASN A 144 -41.90 -11.26 -27.26
CA ASN A 144 -42.40 -11.30 -28.63
C ASN A 144 -43.53 -12.34 -28.81
N ILE A 145 -43.57 -13.37 -27.97
CA ILE A 145 -44.71 -14.30 -27.87
C ILE A 145 -45.91 -13.61 -27.19
N GLY A 146 -45.69 -12.76 -26.18
CA GLY A 146 -46.74 -11.99 -25.52
C GLY A 146 -47.43 -10.95 -26.43
N GLU A 147 -46.73 -10.44 -27.45
CA GLU A 147 -47.28 -9.48 -28.42
C GLU A 147 -48.11 -10.16 -29.53
N LYS A 148 -47.92 -11.46 -29.78
CA LYS A 148 -48.71 -12.26 -30.73
C LYS A 148 -49.99 -12.89 -30.17
N VAL A 149 -50.25 -12.72 -28.88
CA VAL A 149 -51.42 -13.31 -28.16
C VAL A 149 -52.47 -12.25 -27.80
N LYS A 150 -52.40 -11.06 -28.40
CA LYS A 150 -53.51 -10.09 -28.49
C LYS A 150 -53.91 -9.89 -29.94
#